data_AF-W0EVL4-F1
#
_entry.id   AF-W0EVL4-F1
#
_cell.length_a   1.000
_cell.length_b   1.000
_cell.length_c   1.000
_cell.angle_alpha   90.00
_cell.angle_beta   90.00
_cell.angle_gamma   90.00
#
_symmetry.space_group_name_H-M   'P 1'
#
loop_
_entity.id
_entity.type
_entity.pdbx_description
1 polymer ?
#
loop_
_entity_poly.entity_id
_entity_poly.type
_entity_poly.pdbx_seq_one_letter_code
_entity_poly.pdbx_strand_id
1 'polypeptide(L)'
;MKTYRALLLLFALLLTASLHAQNDTLRILAIGNSFADDGIEYLDEVARSAGKHIIVANTYIGGCSIARHLDNARHDRPAYLYRKNIDGKYTEEHDKTLHDAIRDEAWDYIVFQQVSDLAGQYGTYFPDLAELMDYVRPLATNPHVQYALQQTWAYARNSTHPGFYRYGKDQQTMYDDVVFAYSQAARRQHITRVIPTGTAIQNARSSSLGDTLCRDGYHLNLTYGRYTAACTWFETFFGEPSTGIAYRPEGVSEAQAKIAQQAAHAAILCPTAVTDLSHL
;
A
#
# COMPACT_ATOMS: atom_id res chain seq x y z
N MET A 1 18.83 49.76 4.46
CA MET A 1 18.83 48.89 5.67
C MET A 1 17.49 48.18 5.92
N LYS A 2 16.32 48.85 5.83
CA LYS A 2 15.00 48.22 6.09
C LYS A 2 14.62 47.12 5.08
N THR A 3 14.92 47.32 3.80
CA THR A 3 14.64 46.35 2.72
C THR A 3 15.46 45.05 2.83
N TYR A 4 16.74 45.14 3.18
CA TYR A 4 17.60 43.96 3.40
C TYR A 4 17.13 43.11 4.60
N ARG A 5 16.64 43.74 5.68
CA ARG A 5 16.07 43.03 6.83
C ARG A 5 14.76 42.31 6.50
N ALA A 6 13.91 42.92 5.67
CA ALA A 6 12.68 42.29 5.20
C ALA A 6 12.97 41.08 4.29
N LEU A 7 13.96 41.18 3.38
CA LEU A 7 14.37 40.06 2.53
C LEU A 7 14.96 38.89 3.35
N LEU A 8 15.79 39.19 4.35
CA LEU A 8 16.37 38.18 5.24
C LEU A 8 15.31 37.47 6.10
N LEU A 9 14.31 38.21 6.59
CA LEU A 9 13.16 37.64 7.32
C LEU A 9 12.30 36.76 6.41
N LEU A 10 12.03 37.19 5.17
CA LEU A 10 11.27 36.40 4.21
C LEU A 10 12.02 35.11 3.83
N PHE A 11 13.34 35.20 3.61
CA PHE A 11 14.19 34.05 3.32
C PHE A 11 14.28 33.08 4.50
N ALA A 12 14.39 33.59 5.74
CA ALA A 12 14.36 32.77 6.94
C ALA A 12 13.00 32.07 7.12
N LEU A 13 11.89 32.77 6.89
CA LEU A 13 10.54 32.20 6.92
C LEU A 13 10.37 31.10 5.87
N LEU A 14 10.84 31.33 4.64
CA LEU A 14 10.82 30.34 3.56
C LEU A 14 11.68 29.12 3.90
N LEU A 15 12.89 29.31 4.44
CA LEU A 15 13.73 28.21 4.90
C LEU A 15 13.05 27.40 6.00
N THR A 16 12.47 28.07 7.00
CA THR A 16 11.78 27.38 8.10
C THR A 16 10.56 26.62 7.61
N ALA A 17 9.78 27.17 6.67
CA ALA A 17 8.62 26.49 6.10
C ALA A 17 9.03 25.25 5.29
N SER A 18 10.11 25.35 4.49
CA SER A 18 10.65 24.21 3.75
C SER A 18 11.20 23.10 4.66
N LEU A 19 11.90 23.47 5.75
CA LEU A 19 12.38 22.52 6.75
C LEU A 19 11.25 21.85 7.54
N HIS A 20 10.18 22.58 7.87
CA HIS A 20 8.99 21.99 8.53
C HIS A 20 8.25 21.05 7.59
N ALA A 21 7.99 21.45 6.34
CA ALA A 21 7.35 20.59 5.35
C ALA A 21 8.14 19.30 5.07
N GLN A 22 9.47 19.37 5.06
CA GLN A 22 10.34 18.20 4.90
C GLN A 22 10.26 17.22 6.09
N ASN A 23 10.03 17.71 7.31
CA ASN A 23 9.84 16.90 8.52
C ASN A 23 8.42 16.31 8.63
N ASP A 24 7.41 16.92 7.99
CA ASP A 24 6.01 16.45 8.02
C ASP A 24 5.64 15.53 6.84
N THR A 25 6.55 15.34 5.87
CA THR A 25 6.31 14.48 4.70
C THR A 25 6.51 13.01 5.06
N LEU A 26 5.48 12.20 4.86
CA LEU A 26 5.54 10.76 5.01
C LEU A 26 6.14 10.10 3.76
N ARG A 27 7.15 9.24 3.92
CA ARG A 27 7.83 8.55 2.81
C ARG A 27 7.61 7.05 2.87
N ILE A 28 6.98 6.48 1.85
CA ILE A 28 6.67 5.04 1.78
C ILE A 28 7.24 4.41 0.51
N LEU A 29 8.00 3.33 0.66
CA LEU A 29 8.41 2.46 -0.43
C LEU A 29 7.65 1.13 -0.36
N ALA A 30 6.93 0.76 -1.43
CA ALA A 30 6.38 -0.56 -1.61
C ALA A 30 7.34 -1.43 -2.44
N ILE A 31 7.74 -2.57 -1.86
CA ILE A 31 8.42 -3.66 -2.57
C ILE A 31 7.36 -4.68 -2.95
N GLY A 32 6.82 -4.55 -4.17
CA GLY A 32 5.68 -5.34 -4.58
C GLY A 32 5.52 -5.51 -6.09
N ASN A 33 4.26 -5.46 -6.53
CA ASN A 33 3.84 -5.78 -7.88
C ASN A 33 2.59 -4.97 -8.25
N SER A 34 1.72 -5.50 -9.13
CA SER A 34 0.45 -4.87 -9.50
C SER A 34 -0.54 -4.69 -8.35
N PHE A 35 -0.44 -5.47 -7.27
CA PHE A 35 -1.29 -5.31 -6.09
C PHE A 35 -0.83 -4.13 -5.22
N ALA A 36 0.49 -3.90 -5.09
CA ALA A 36 1.01 -2.68 -4.47
C ALA A 36 0.56 -1.47 -5.30
N ASP A 37 0.66 -1.56 -6.62
CA ASP A 37 0.22 -0.52 -7.55
C ASP A 37 -1.26 -0.17 -7.39
N ASP A 38 -2.13 -1.17 -7.37
CA ASP A 38 -3.56 -1.00 -7.07
C ASP A 38 -3.80 -0.42 -5.66
N GLY A 39 -2.91 -0.68 -4.69
CA GLY A 39 -3.01 -0.21 -3.32
C GLY A 39 -2.58 1.24 -3.11
N ILE A 40 -1.60 1.71 -3.88
CA ILE A 40 -1.07 3.09 -3.78
C ILE A 40 -1.71 4.07 -4.76
N GLU A 41 -2.40 3.60 -5.80
CA GLU A 41 -3.21 4.46 -6.66
C GLU A 41 -4.21 5.26 -5.81
N TYR A 42 -4.36 6.56 -6.06
CA TYR A 42 -5.17 7.52 -5.30
C TYR A 42 -4.66 7.90 -3.91
N LEU A 43 -3.61 7.23 -3.39
CA LEU A 43 -3.12 7.50 -2.04
C LEU A 43 -2.62 8.95 -1.89
N ASP A 44 -1.99 9.51 -2.93
CA ASP A 44 -1.51 10.88 -2.91
C ASP A 44 -2.64 11.90 -2.86
N GLU A 45 -3.71 11.70 -3.64
CA GLU A 45 -4.83 12.62 -3.67
C GLU A 45 -5.65 12.55 -2.39
N VAL A 46 -5.82 11.33 -1.84
CA VAL A 46 -6.41 11.12 -0.52
C VAL A 46 -5.61 11.88 0.54
N ALA A 47 -4.29 11.68 0.61
CA ALA A 47 -3.43 12.34 1.57
C ALA A 47 -3.45 13.87 1.43
N ARG A 48 -3.27 14.39 0.20
CA ARG A 48 -3.28 15.82 -0.09
C ARG A 48 -4.61 16.49 0.25
N SER A 49 -5.73 15.82 0.00
CA SER A 49 -7.06 16.35 0.35
C SER A 49 -7.28 16.42 1.86
N ALA A 50 -6.54 15.64 2.65
CA ALA A 50 -6.46 15.71 4.11
C ALA A 50 -5.34 16.64 4.61
N GLY A 51 -4.71 17.42 3.72
CA GLY A 51 -3.63 18.34 4.09
C GLY A 51 -2.32 17.64 4.49
N LYS A 52 -2.09 16.40 4.02
CA LYS A 52 -0.89 15.62 4.28
C LYS A 52 0.05 15.65 3.07
N HIS A 53 1.35 15.63 3.35
CA HIS A 53 2.41 15.49 2.35
C HIS A 53 2.90 14.06 2.30
N ILE A 54 3.09 13.53 1.09
CA ILE A 54 3.48 12.14 0.89
C ILE A 54 4.43 11.98 -0.29
N ILE A 55 5.44 11.14 -0.08
CA ILE A 55 6.23 10.54 -1.16
C ILE A 55 5.94 9.05 -1.11
N VAL A 56 5.39 8.49 -2.20
CA VAL A 56 5.13 7.06 -2.31
C VAL A 56 5.78 6.51 -3.56
N ALA A 57 6.44 5.37 -3.43
CA ALA A 57 7.02 4.67 -4.56
C ALA A 57 6.74 3.17 -4.53
N ASN A 58 6.77 2.55 -5.71
CA ASN A 58 6.64 1.11 -5.89
C ASN A 58 7.77 0.58 -6.77
N THR A 59 8.46 -0.47 -6.30
CA THR A 59 9.37 -1.25 -7.15
C THR A 59 8.56 -2.31 -7.90
N TYR A 60 7.99 -1.94 -9.03
CA TYR A 60 7.03 -2.77 -9.75
C TYR A 60 7.72 -3.84 -10.61
N ILE A 61 7.30 -5.09 -10.41
CA ILE A 61 7.44 -6.20 -11.35
C ILE A 61 6.11 -6.96 -11.40
N GLY A 62 5.55 -7.17 -12.60
CA GLY A 62 4.30 -7.94 -12.76
C GLY A 62 4.41 -9.35 -12.16
N GLY A 63 3.48 -9.69 -11.26
CA GLY A 63 3.43 -11.01 -10.60
C GLY A 63 4.65 -11.32 -9.72
N CYS A 64 5.36 -10.31 -9.20
CA CYS A 64 6.54 -10.55 -8.37
C CYS A 64 6.20 -11.16 -7.01
N SER A 65 6.80 -12.30 -6.69
CA SER A 65 6.72 -12.95 -5.39
C SER A 65 7.86 -12.49 -4.47
N ILE A 66 7.75 -12.77 -3.17
CA ILE A 66 8.85 -12.53 -2.21
C ILE A 66 10.13 -13.23 -2.67
N ALA A 67 10.02 -14.48 -3.14
CA ALA A 67 11.15 -15.25 -3.66
C ALA A 67 11.84 -14.57 -4.85
N ARG A 68 11.06 -13.97 -5.77
CA ARG A 68 11.61 -13.25 -6.92
C ARG A 68 12.25 -11.92 -6.51
N HIS A 69 11.69 -11.19 -5.54
CA HIS A 69 12.33 -10.00 -4.97
C HIS A 69 13.68 -10.36 -4.34
N LEU A 70 13.74 -11.47 -3.60
CA LEU A 70 14.98 -11.96 -3.00
C LEU A 70 16.02 -12.38 -4.05
N ASP A 71 15.61 -13.09 -5.12
CA ASP A 71 16.52 -13.41 -6.21
C ASP A 71 17.11 -12.16 -6.87
N ASN A 72 16.26 -11.16 -7.14
CA ASN A 72 16.71 -9.88 -7.69
C ASN A 72 17.70 -9.17 -6.76
N ALA A 73 17.44 -9.19 -5.45
CA ALA A 73 18.31 -8.59 -4.44
C ALA A 73 19.68 -9.28 -4.35
N ARG A 74 19.71 -10.63 -4.36
CA ARG A 74 20.94 -11.42 -4.30
C ARG A 74 21.86 -11.21 -5.51
N HIS A 75 21.28 -10.88 -6.66
CA HIS A 75 22.00 -10.72 -7.92
C HIS A 75 22.06 -9.27 -8.42
N ASP A 76 21.66 -8.30 -7.58
CA ASP A 76 21.61 -6.87 -7.89
C ASP A 76 20.98 -6.57 -9.27
N ARG A 77 19.84 -7.21 -9.55
CA ARG A 77 19.23 -7.13 -10.89
C ARG A 77 18.54 -5.76 -11.09
N PRO A 78 18.84 -5.03 -12.18
CA PRO A 78 18.10 -3.83 -12.58
C PRO A 78 16.79 -4.24 -13.25
N ALA A 79 15.84 -4.76 -12.47
CA ALA A 79 14.65 -5.45 -12.99
C ALA A 79 13.34 -4.69 -12.77
N TYR A 80 13.36 -3.59 -12.02
CA TYR A 80 12.17 -2.91 -11.55
C TYR A 80 11.79 -1.73 -12.44
N LEU A 81 10.48 -1.60 -12.72
CA LEU A 81 9.90 -0.31 -13.07
C LEU A 81 9.65 0.43 -11.77
N TYR A 82 10.46 1.44 -11.49
CA TYR A 82 10.34 2.26 -10.30
C TYR A 82 9.35 3.39 -10.55
N ARG A 83 8.18 3.31 -9.92
CA ARG A 83 7.10 4.30 -10.06
C ARG A 83 7.07 5.12 -8.78
N LYS A 84 7.24 6.44 -8.89
CA LYS A 84 7.31 7.34 -7.74
C LYS A 84 6.37 8.52 -7.91
N ASN A 85 5.61 8.80 -6.87
CA ASN A 85 4.78 9.99 -6.74
C ASN A 85 5.33 10.89 -5.63
N ILE A 86 5.45 12.18 -5.93
CA ILE A 86 5.75 13.24 -4.98
C ILE A 86 4.62 14.26 -5.06
N ASP A 87 3.73 14.28 -4.08
CA ASP A 87 2.60 15.21 -3.97
C ASP A 87 1.79 15.39 -5.29
N GLY A 88 1.49 14.28 -5.97
CA GLY A 88 0.70 14.23 -7.21
C GLY A 88 1.54 14.28 -8.50
N LYS A 89 2.87 14.39 -8.39
CA LYS A 89 3.76 14.31 -9.54
C LYS A 89 4.30 12.89 -9.70
N TYR A 90 3.70 12.14 -10.63
CA TYR A 90 4.14 10.80 -11.01
C TYR A 90 5.36 10.80 -11.93
N THR A 91 6.28 9.87 -11.67
CA THR A 91 7.46 9.58 -12.48
C THR A 91 7.68 8.07 -12.56
N GLU A 92 8.31 7.62 -13.65
CA GLU A 92 8.67 6.23 -13.87
C GLU A 92 10.12 6.13 -14.33
N GLU A 93 10.86 5.17 -13.78
CA GLU A 93 12.24 4.88 -14.14
C GLU A 93 12.38 3.36 -14.38
N HIS A 94 12.88 2.98 -15.55
CA HIS A 94 13.16 1.59 -15.88
C HIS A 94 14.52 1.14 -15.34
N ASP A 95 14.74 -0.16 -15.29
CA ASP A 95 16.04 -0.77 -14.95
C ASP A 95 16.56 -0.34 -13.57
N LYS A 96 15.66 -0.04 -12.63
CA LYS A 96 16.03 0.26 -11.25
C LYS A 96 16.41 -1.03 -10.53
N THR A 97 17.44 -1.00 -9.69
CA THR A 97 17.74 -2.08 -8.73
C THR A 97 16.95 -1.89 -7.45
N LEU A 98 16.80 -2.95 -6.65
CA LEU A 98 16.21 -2.81 -5.32
C LEU A 98 17.13 -2.00 -4.39
N HIS A 99 18.44 -2.10 -4.57
CA HIS A 99 19.43 -1.31 -3.85
C HIS A 99 19.19 0.19 -4.02
N ASP A 100 19.04 0.64 -5.26
CA ASP A 100 18.87 2.07 -5.56
C ASP A 100 17.53 2.60 -5.06
N ALA A 101 16.45 1.82 -5.21
CA ALA A 101 15.14 2.20 -4.70
C ALA A 101 15.12 2.36 -3.17
N ILE A 102 15.79 1.49 -2.42
CA ILE A 102 15.85 1.59 -0.95
C ILE A 102 16.64 2.83 -0.51
N ARG A 103 17.66 3.23 -1.28
CA ARG A 103 18.51 4.39 -0.96
C ARG A 103 18.00 5.72 -1.52
N ASP A 104 16.97 5.68 -2.37
CA ASP A 104 16.41 6.84 -3.07
C ASP A 104 15.86 7.92 -2.14
N GLU A 105 15.27 7.53 -1.01
CA GLU A 105 14.72 8.44 -0.01
C GLU A 105 15.04 7.94 1.41
N ALA A 106 14.92 8.85 2.38
CA ALA A 106 14.87 8.50 3.80
C ALA A 106 13.50 7.91 4.15
N TRP A 107 13.20 6.72 3.63
CA TRP A 107 11.90 6.06 3.81
C TRP A 107 11.51 5.93 5.28
N ASP A 108 10.30 6.38 5.62
CA ASP A 108 9.71 6.16 6.94
C ASP A 108 9.15 4.74 7.03
N TYR A 109 8.61 4.23 5.92
CA TYR A 109 8.08 2.89 5.80
C TYR A 109 8.60 2.17 4.56
N ILE A 110 9.01 0.92 4.74
CA ILE A 110 9.21 -0.04 3.65
C ILE A 110 8.18 -1.16 3.78
N VAL A 111 7.35 -1.33 2.76
CA VAL A 111 6.19 -2.23 2.74
C VAL A 111 6.50 -3.44 1.88
N PHE A 112 6.23 -4.64 2.39
CA PHE A 112 6.37 -5.89 1.65
C PHE A 112 5.01 -6.53 1.39
N GLN A 113 4.95 -7.37 0.37
CA GLN A 113 3.81 -8.24 0.11
C GLN A 113 4.24 -9.54 -0.56
N GLN A 114 3.34 -10.53 -0.53
CA GLN A 114 3.45 -11.72 -1.38
C GLN A 114 2.71 -11.53 -2.72
N VAL A 115 3.04 -12.35 -3.71
CA VAL A 115 2.23 -12.49 -4.93
C VAL A 115 0.86 -13.10 -4.61
N SER A 116 -0.18 -12.65 -5.28
CA SER A 116 -1.57 -12.87 -4.85
C SER A 116 -2.02 -14.34 -4.83
N ASP A 117 -1.48 -15.20 -5.70
CA ASP A 117 -1.81 -16.63 -5.68
C ASP A 117 -1.17 -17.37 -4.50
N LEU A 118 -0.06 -16.85 -3.96
CA LEU A 118 0.63 -17.39 -2.78
C LEU A 118 0.31 -16.60 -1.49
N ALA A 119 -0.51 -15.56 -1.56
CA ALA A 119 -0.75 -14.65 -0.44
C ALA A 119 -1.30 -15.35 0.82
N GLY A 120 -2.15 -16.37 0.68
CA GLY A 120 -2.63 -17.19 1.79
C GLY A 120 -1.77 -18.41 2.11
N GLN A 121 -0.68 -18.63 1.38
CA GLN A 121 0.19 -19.79 1.54
C GLN A 121 1.35 -19.46 2.47
N TYR A 122 1.11 -19.46 3.79
CA TYR A 122 2.11 -19.08 4.81
C TYR A 122 3.48 -19.77 4.64
N GLY A 123 3.49 -21.04 4.20
CA GLY A 123 4.74 -21.79 3.93
C GLY A 123 5.65 -21.19 2.86
N THR A 124 5.15 -20.24 2.05
CA THR A 124 5.92 -19.55 1.00
C THR A 124 6.57 -18.25 1.45
N TYR A 125 6.31 -17.81 2.69
CA TYR A 125 6.86 -16.56 3.22
C TYR A 125 8.28 -16.77 3.76
N PHE A 126 8.63 -17.96 4.24
CA PHE A 126 9.90 -18.22 4.91
C PHE A 126 10.65 -19.37 4.25
N PRO A 127 11.99 -19.28 4.12
CA PRO A 127 12.87 -18.25 4.72
C PRO A 127 12.89 -16.90 4.00
N ASP A 128 12.34 -16.82 2.79
CA ASP A 128 12.59 -15.73 1.83
C ASP A 128 12.28 -14.32 2.35
N LEU A 129 11.17 -14.12 3.10
CA LEU A 129 10.85 -12.80 3.68
C LEU A 129 11.91 -12.35 4.69
N ALA A 130 12.46 -13.28 5.48
CA ALA A 130 13.51 -12.96 6.44
C ALA A 130 14.78 -12.49 5.74
N GLU A 131 15.20 -13.25 4.74
CA GLU A 131 16.41 -12.92 3.99
C GLU A 131 16.25 -11.64 3.17
N LEU A 132 15.06 -11.38 2.63
CA LEU A 132 14.76 -10.12 1.95
C LEU A 132 14.81 -8.93 2.91
N MET A 133 14.26 -9.08 4.11
CA MET A 133 14.35 -8.03 5.14
C MET A 133 15.78 -7.81 5.62
N ASP A 134 16.57 -8.87 5.76
CA ASP A 134 17.99 -8.78 6.12
C ASP A 134 18.83 -8.07 5.06
N TYR A 135 18.46 -8.20 3.78
CA TYR A 135 19.02 -7.41 2.69
C TYR A 135 18.60 -5.93 2.78
N VAL A 136 17.33 -5.64 3.07
CA VAL A 136 16.78 -4.27 3.07
C VAL A 136 17.28 -3.43 4.25
N ARG A 137 17.35 -4.01 5.45
CA ARG A 137 17.69 -3.32 6.70
C ARG A 137 18.96 -2.45 6.63
N PRO A 138 20.13 -2.98 6.22
CA PRO A 138 21.36 -2.19 6.18
C PRO A 138 21.38 -1.12 5.06
N LEU A 139 20.46 -1.18 4.10
CA LEU A 139 20.39 -0.25 2.99
C LEU A 139 19.52 0.98 3.27
N ALA A 140 18.56 0.85 4.21
CA ALA A 140 17.69 1.95 4.58
C ALA A 140 18.50 3.12 5.16
N THR A 141 18.24 4.32 4.64
CA THR A 141 18.98 5.53 5.00
C THR A 141 18.41 6.23 6.23
N ASN A 142 17.12 6.00 6.54
CA ASN A 142 16.48 6.46 7.77
C ASN A 142 16.74 5.46 8.92
N PRO A 143 17.43 5.85 10.01
CA PRO A 143 17.68 4.96 11.14
C PRO A 143 16.42 4.57 11.92
N HIS A 144 15.30 5.26 11.68
CA HIS A 144 13.99 5.00 12.30
C HIS A 144 12.98 4.36 11.35
N VAL A 145 13.42 3.87 10.19
CA VAL A 145 12.55 3.18 9.22
C VAL A 145 11.74 2.08 9.91
N GLN A 146 10.46 2.02 9.59
CA GLN A 146 9.56 0.96 10.02
C GLN A 146 9.23 0.04 8.84
N TYR A 147 8.97 -1.22 9.14
CA TYR A 147 8.57 -2.20 8.13
C TYR A 147 7.09 -2.51 8.28
N ALA A 148 6.40 -2.71 7.15
CA ALA A 148 5.00 -3.06 7.13
C ALA A 148 4.72 -4.19 6.13
N LEU A 149 3.59 -4.87 6.29
CA LEU A 149 3.06 -5.79 5.29
C LEU A 149 1.77 -5.25 4.68
N GLN A 150 1.62 -5.38 3.38
CA GLN A 150 0.36 -5.12 2.68
C GLN A 150 -0.44 -6.43 2.63
N GLN A 151 -1.48 -6.57 3.47
CA GLN A 151 -2.39 -7.71 3.41
C GLN A 151 -3.25 -7.59 2.14
N THR A 152 -2.91 -8.32 1.08
CA THR A 152 -3.66 -8.37 -0.19
C THR A 152 -5.09 -8.90 -0.01
N TRP A 153 -5.90 -8.86 -1.06
CA TRP A 153 -7.30 -9.31 -1.05
C TRP A 153 -7.49 -10.69 -1.70
N ALA A 154 -8.58 -11.34 -1.33
CA ALA A 154 -9.08 -12.51 -2.05
C ALA A 154 -9.60 -12.13 -3.44
N TYR A 155 -9.54 -13.06 -4.38
CA TYR A 155 -10.07 -12.91 -5.73
C TYR A 155 -11.60 -12.80 -5.74
N ALA A 156 -12.16 -12.31 -6.85
CA ALA A 156 -13.61 -12.36 -7.08
C ALA A 156 -14.09 -13.82 -7.12
N ARG A 157 -15.33 -14.08 -6.71
CA ARG A 157 -15.98 -15.42 -6.70
C ARG A 157 -15.98 -16.07 -8.07
N ASN A 158 -16.08 -15.27 -9.14
CA ASN A 158 -16.07 -15.74 -10.52
C ASN A 158 -14.66 -15.77 -11.16
N SER A 159 -13.59 -15.57 -10.37
CA SER A 159 -12.23 -15.52 -10.89
C SER A 159 -11.84 -16.83 -11.57
N THR A 160 -11.26 -16.71 -12.76
CA THR A 160 -10.70 -17.83 -13.52
C THR A 160 -9.19 -17.98 -13.32
N HIS A 161 -8.59 -17.14 -12.47
CA HIS A 161 -7.15 -17.14 -12.23
C HIS A 161 -6.69 -18.51 -11.70
N PRO A 162 -5.69 -19.19 -12.31
CA PRO A 162 -5.26 -20.53 -11.90
C PRO A 162 -4.79 -20.62 -10.43
N GLY A 163 -4.25 -19.52 -9.90
CA GLY A 163 -3.93 -19.42 -8.48
C GLY A 163 -5.12 -19.66 -7.53
N PHE A 164 -6.37 -19.42 -7.98
CA PHE A 164 -7.55 -19.55 -7.13
C PHE A 164 -7.87 -21.00 -6.76
N TYR A 165 -7.40 -21.97 -7.56
CA TYR A 165 -7.56 -23.40 -7.25
C TYR A 165 -6.86 -23.81 -5.95
N ARG A 166 -5.81 -23.08 -5.52
CA ARG A 166 -5.14 -23.31 -4.24
C ARG A 166 -6.08 -23.12 -3.04
N TYR A 167 -7.13 -22.33 -3.22
CA TYR A 167 -8.13 -21.97 -2.22
C TYR A 167 -9.49 -22.62 -2.52
N GLY A 168 -9.51 -23.70 -3.31
CA GLY A 168 -10.76 -24.39 -3.68
C GLY A 168 -11.70 -23.57 -4.55
N LYS A 169 -11.23 -22.47 -5.17
CA LYS A 169 -12.06 -21.45 -5.84
C LYS A 169 -13.11 -20.83 -4.92
N ASP A 170 -12.80 -20.71 -3.63
CA ASP A 170 -13.67 -20.10 -2.66
C ASP A 170 -13.07 -18.79 -2.14
N GLN A 171 -13.84 -17.69 -2.27
CA GLN A 171 -13.37 -16.35 -1.92
C GLN A 171 -13.15 -16.21 -0.41
N GLN A 172 -14.04 -16.80 0.39
CA GLN A 172 -13.95 -16.72 1.84
C GLN A 172 -12.73 -17.48 2.36
N THR A 173 -12.51 -18.70 1.86
CA THR A 173 -11.32 -19.52 2.13
C THR A 173 -10.04 -18.77 1.78
N MET A 174 -9.97 -18.16 0.59
CA MET A 174 -8.80 -17.36 0.21
C MET A 174 -8.59 -16.16 1.14
N TYR A 175 -9.66 -15.46 1.52
CA TYR A 175 -9.56 -14.33 2.44
C TYR A 175 -9.03 -14.76 3.82
N ASP A 176 -9.60 -15.83 4.39
CA ASP A 176 -9.21 -16.34 5.70
C ASP A 176 -7.74 -16.81 5.70
N ASP A 177 -7.31 -17.51 4.66
CA ASP A 177 -5.92 -17.95 4.49
C ASP A 177 -4.95 -16.76 4.35
N VAL A 178 -5.35 -15.72 3.60
CA VAL A 178 -4.56 -14.49 3.43
C VAL A 178 -4.42 -13.77 4.78
N VAL A 179 -5.51 -13.53 5.50
CA VAL A 179 -5.48 -12.91 6.83
C VAL A 179 -4.58 -13.72 7.78
N PHE A 180 -4.71 -15.04 7.78
CA PHE A 180 -3.87 -15.93 8.58
C PHE A 180 -2.40 -15.77 8.22
N ALA A 181 -2.04 -15.91 6.94
CA ALA A 181 -0.65 -15.90 6.49
C ALA A 181 0.05 -14.58 6.81
N TYR A 182 -0.59 -13.44 6.53
CA TYR A 182 -0.05 -12.12 6.85
C TYR A 182 0.09 -11.89 8.36
N SER A 183 -0.91 -12.32 9.16
CA SER A 183 -0.84 -12.21 10.62
C SER A 183 0.32 -13.04 11.21
N GLN A 184 0.51 -14.26 10.70
CA GLN A 184 1.63 -15.11 11.12
C GLN A 184 2.98 -14.58 10.66
N ALA A 185 3.09 -14.09 9.43
CA ALA A 185 4.31 -13.50 8.90
C ALA A 185 4.71 -12.24 9.68
N ALA A 186 3.74 -11.35 9.96
CA ALA A 186 3.97 -10.14 10.75
C ALA A 186 4.47 -10.48 12.15
N ARG A 187 3.79 -11.42 12.84
CA ARG A 187 4.19 -11.89 14.17
C ARG A 187 5.60 -12.48 14.17
N ARG A 188 5.94 -13.30 13.17
CA ARG A 188 7.25 -13.96 13.06
C ARG A 188 8.39 -12.98 12.76
N GLN A 189 8.11 -11.87 12.06
CA GLN A 189 9.10 -10.83 11.75
C GLN A 189 9.08 -9.62 12.69
N HIS A 190 8.25 -9.66 13.74
CA HIS A 190 8.03 -8.52 14.64
C HIS A 190 7.59 -7.24 13.89
N ILE A 191 6.84 -7.40 12.80
CA ILE A 191 6.23 -6.30 12.06
C ILE A 191 4.93 -5.92 12.77
N THR A 192 4.84 -4.69 13.24
CA THR A 192 3.66 -4.19 13.98
C THR A 192 2.60 -3.57 13.09
N ARG A 193 2.95 -3.17 11.86
CA ARG A 193 2.01 -2.59 10.89
C ARG A 193 1.68 -3.58 9.78
N VAL A 194 0.41 -3.94 9.70
CA VAL A 194 -0.18 -4.66 8.56
C VAL A 194 -1.27 -3.77 7.99
N ILE A 195 -1.20 -3.44 6.71
CA ILE A 195 -2.22 -2.66 6.00
C ILE A 195 -3.35 -3.63 5.63
N PRO A 196 -4.55 -3.55 6.23
CA PRO A 196 -5.58 -4.58 6.12
C PRO A 196 -6.42 -4.43 4.83
N THR A 197 -5.78 -4.23 3.68
CA THR A 197 -6.47 -4.00 2.41
C THR A 197 -7.40 -5.16 2.05
N GLY A 198 -6.97 -6.40 2.28
CA GLY A 198 -7.80 -7.58 2.05
C GLY A 198 -9.12 -7.54 2.81
N THR A 199 -9.06 -7.16 4.07
CA THR A 199 -10.23 -6.97 4.93
C THR A 199 -11.09 -5.80 4.46
N ALA A 200 -10.49 -4.68 4.04
CA ALA A 200 -11.25 -3.55 3.50
C ALA A 200 -12.04 -3.92 2.23
N ILE A 201 -11.41 -4.67 1.32
CA ILE A 201 -12.10 -5.17 0.12
C ILE A 201 -13.22 -6.16 0.50
N GLN A 202 -13.00 -7.03 1.48
CA GLN A 202 -14.01 -7.97 1.94
C GLN A 202 -15.20 -7.27 2.65
N ASN A 203 -14.93 -6.20 3.40
CA ASN A 203 -15.96 -5.32 3.98
C ASN A 203 -16.76 -4.65 2.86
N ALA A 204 -16.11 -4.08 1.85
CA ALA A 204 -16.79 -3.44 0.72
C ALA A 204 -17.67 -4.43 -0.07
N ARG A 205 -17.26 -5.70 -0.20
CA ARG A 205 -18.07 -6.76 -0.84
C ARG A 205 -19.35 -7.10 -0.09
N SER A 206 -19.43 -6.79 1.22
CA SER A 206 -20.61 -7.06 2.04
C SER A 206 -21.73 -6.01 1.90
N SER A 207 -21.44 -4.87 1.26
CA SER A 207 -22.41 -3.80 1.02
C SER A 207 -23.17 -3.98 -0.31
N SER A 208 -23.96 -2.97 -0.68
CA SER A 208 -24.65 -2.85 -1.98
C SER A 208 -23.74 -2.95 -3.21
N LEU A 209 -22.41 -2.83 -3.07
CA LEU A 209 -21.47 -3.04 -4.19
C LEU A 209 -21.38 -4.51 -4.62
N GLY A 210 -21.56 -5.45 -3.68
CA GLY A 210 -21.34 -6.86 -3.93
C GLY A 210 -19.92 -7.17 -4.45
N ASP A 211 -19.77 -8.25 -5.21
CA ASP A 211 -18.46 -8.72 -5.69
C ASP A 211 -18.01 -8.07 -7.01
N THR A 212 -17.98 -6.73 -7.03
CA THR A 212 -17.66 -5.90 -8.21
C THR A 212 -16.31 -5.18 -8.12
N LEU A 213 -15.58 -5.42 -7.04
CA LEU A 213 -14.36 -4.70 -6.65
C LEU A 213 -13.15 -5.06 -7.52
N CYS A 214 -13.25 -6.07 -8.39
CA CYS A 214 -12.17 -6.51 -9.28
C CYS A 214 -12.49 -6.28 -10.76
N ARG A 215 -11.48 -5.88 -11.56
CA ARG A 215 -11.64 -5.65 -13.02
C ARG A 215 -11.51 -6.92 -13.87
N ASP A 216 -10.73 -7.88 -13.42
CA ASP A 216 -10.36 -9.09 -14.17
C ASP A 216 -10.43 -10.36 -13.30
N GLY A 217 -11.20 -10.27 -12.21
CA GLY A 217 -11.38 -11.33 -11.24
C GLY A 217 -10.31 -11.37 -10.14
N TYR A 218 -9.26 -10.55 -10.20
CA TYR A 218 -8.25 -10.53 -9.12
C TYR A 218 -7.60 -9.17 -8.87
N HIS A 219 -7.33 -8.35 -9.89
CA HIS A 219 -6.92 -6.98 -9.66
C HIS A 219 -8.11 -6.08 -9.35
N LEU A 220 -7.90 -5.02 -8.58
CA LEU A 220 -8.96 -4.09 -8.21
C LEU A 220 -9.50 -3.36 -9.43
N ASN A 221 -10.79 -3.03 -9.42
CA ASN A 221 -11.31 -2.13 -10.44
C ASN A 221 -10.62 -0.77 -10.34
N LEU A 222 -10.52 -0.09 -11.48
CA LEU A 222 -9.74 1.16 -11.59
C LEU A 222 -10.41 2.35 -10.89
N THR A 223 -11.52 2.15 -10.18
CA THR A 223 -12.28 3.23 -9.54
C THR A 223 -12.37 2.97 -8.03
N TYR A 224 -13.51 2.51 -7.54
CA TYR A 224 -13.77 2.37 -6.10
C TYR A 224 -13.03 1.20 -5.45
N GLY A 225 -12.57 0.21 -6.21
CA GLY A 225 -11.70 -0.86 -5.71
C GLY A 225 -10.37 -0.30 -5.23
N ARG A 226 -9.62 0.33 -6.14
CA ARG A 226 -8.36 1.03 -5.82
C ARG A 226 -8.56 2.13 -4.77
N TYR A 227 -9.64 2.89 -4.84
CA TYR A 227 -9.96 3.90 -3.82
C TYR A 227 -10.14 3.32 -2.41
N THR A 228 -10.80 2.15 -2.28
CA THR A 228 -10.92 1.44 -1.00
C THR A 228 -9.53 1.09 -0.44
N ALA A 229 -8.62 0.64 -1.29
CA ALA A 229 -7.25 0.34 -0.89
C ALA A 229 -6.49 1.60 -0.47
N ALA A 230 -6.57 2.68 -1.24
CA ALA A 230 -5.96 3.97 -0.93
C ALA A 230 -6.39 4.52 0.44
N CYS A 231 -7.70 4.51 0.73
CA CYS A 231 -8.25 4.88 2.04
C CYS A 231 -7.65 4.02 3.16
N THR A 232 -7.50 2.71 2.93
CA THR A 232 -6.92 1.79 3.92
C THR A 232 -5.43 2.08 4.17
N TRP A 233 -4.67 2.34 3.12
CA TRP A 233 -3.27 2.77 3.22
C TRP A 233 -3.16 4.10 3.98
N PHE A 234 -4.00 5.08 3.65
CA PHE A 234 -4.04 6.38 4.31
C PHE A 234 -4.25 6.23 5.83
N GLU A 235 -5.31 5.55 6.26
CA GLU A 235 -5.60 5.39 7.69
C GLU A 235 -4.47 4.62 8.41
N THR A 236 -3.88 3.62 7.74
CA THR A 236 -2.79 2.82 8.34
C THR A 236 -1.58 3.66 8.71
N PHE A 237 -1.21 4.63 7.86
CA PHE A 237 0.01 5.40 8.06
C PHE A 237 -0.20 6.75 8.73
N PHE A 238 -1.30 7.44 8.43
CA PHE A 238 -1.60 8.74 9.03
C PHE A 238 -2.36 8.62 10.35
N GLY A 239 -3.00 7.48 10.64
CA GLY A 239 -3.79 7.28 11.86
C GLY A 239 -5.03 8.17 11.93
N GLU A 240 -5.43 8.76 10.81
CA GLU A 240 -6.62 9.59 10.67
C GLU A 240 -7.68 8.82 9.87
N PRO A 241 -8.98 8.95 10.22
CA PRO A 241 -10.03 8.25 9.50
C PRO A 241 -10.18 8.80 8.07
N SER A 242 -10.40 7.91 7.11
CA SER A 242 -10.66 8.24 5.71
C SER A 242 -12.12 8.66 5.47
N THR A 243 -13.01 8.40 6.44
CA THR A 243 -14.41 8.78 6.38
C THR A 243 -14.57 10.30 6.31
N GLY A 244 -15.23 10.79 5.25
CA GLY A 244 -15.44 12.22 5.05
C GLY A 244 -14.29 12.94 4.32
N ILE A 245 -13.29 12.19 3.83
CA ILE A 245 -12.29 12.76 2.91
C ILE A 245 -12.98 13.35 1.68
N ALA A 246 -12.58 14.57 1.33
CA ALA A 246 -13.18 15.36 0.27
C ALA A 246 -12.82 14.86 -1.13
N TYR A 247 -11.64 14.26 -1.30
CA TYR A 247 -11.26 13.67 -2.57
C TYR A 247 -12.18 12.49 -2.92
N ARG A 248 -12.59 12.44 -4.18
CA ARG A 248 -13.37 11.36 -4.78
C ARG A 248 -12.82 11.14 -6.18
N PRO A 249 -12.36 9.93 -6.52
CA PRO A 249 -11.85 9.66 -7.85
C PRO A 249 -12.90 9.93 -8.93
N GLU A 250 -12.44 10.30 -10.11
CA GLU A 250 -13.31 10.48 -11.26
C GLU A 250 -14.08 9.18 -11.55
N GLY A 251 -15.39 9.30 -11.80
CA GLY A 251 -16.26 8.15 -12.07
C GLY A 251 -16.70 7.34 -10.84
N VAL A 252 -16.25 7.67 -9.62
CA VAL A 252 -16.74 7.05 -8.37
C VAL A 252 -17.97 7.81 -7.87
N SER A 253 -19.11 7.16 -7.65
CA SER A 253 -20.31 7.80 -7.10
C SER A 253 -20.16 8.16 -5.61
N GLU A 254 -21.01 9.03 -5.07
CA GLU A 254 -21.00 9.34 -3.63
C GLU A 254 -21.23 8.10 -2.75
N ALA A 255 -22.15 7.22 -3.17
CA ALA A 255 -22.41 5.96 -2.47
C ALA A 255 -21.17 5.03 -2.50
N GLN A 256 -20.53 4.88 -3.65
CA GLN A 256 -19.29 4.09 -3.77
C GLN A 256 -18.17 4.67 -2.93
N ALA A 257 -17.98 5.99 -2.93
CA ALA A 257 -16.95 6.65 -2.13
C ALA A 257 -17.20 6.44 -0.63
N LYS A 258 -18.46 6.60 -0.19
CA LYS A 258 -18.87 6.36 1.20
C LYS A 258 -18.59 4.92 1.62
N ILE A 259 -18.96 3.94 0.80
CA ILE A 259 -18.70 2.52 1.07
C ILE A 259 -17.19 2.27 1.14
N ALA A 260 -16.39 2.78 0.20
CA ALA A 260 -14.95 2.60 0.19
C ALA A 260 -14.29 3.13 1.48
N GLN A 261 -14.65 4.35 1.91
CA GLN A 261 -14.14 4.95 3.14
C GLN A 261 -14.59 4.17 4.39
N GLN A 262 -15.87 3.79 4.48
CA GLN A 262 -16.38 3.03 5.65
C GLN A 262 -15.81 1.61 5.71
N ALA A 263 -15.59 0.97 4.56
CA ALA A 263 -14.95 -0.34 4.47
C ALA A 263 -13.49 -0.32 4.90
N ALA A 264 -12.74 0.69 4.46
CA ALA A 264 -11.37 0.94 4.90
C ALA A 264 -11.32 1.18 6.42
N HIS A 265 -12.14 2.10 6.94
CA HIS A 265 -12.19 2.42 8.36
C HIS A 265 -12.54 1.20 9.22
N ALA A 266 -13.55 0.42 8.82
CA ALA A 266 -13.93 -0.80 9.51
C ALA A 266 -12.79 -1.84 9.51
N ALA A 267 -12.00 -1.93 8.43
CA ALA A 267 -10.84 -2.81 8.37
C ALA A 267 -9.70 -2.34 9.29
N ILE A 268 -9.54 -1.04 9.52
CA ILE A 268 -8.56 -0.54 10.49
C ILE A 268 -8.94 -0.91 11.91
N LEU A 269 -10.23 -0.84 12.25
CA LEU A 269 -10.74 -1.21 13.57
C LEU A 269 -10.75 -2.73 13.80
N CYS A 270 -11.06 -3.50 12.76
CA CYS A 270 -11.19 -4.96 12.79
C CYS A 270 -10.35 -5.62 11.66
N PRO A 271 -9.01 -5.59 11.73
CA PRO A 271 -8.12 -5.92 10.59
C PRO A 271 -8.03 -7.41 10.20
N THR A 272 -8.72 -8.28 10.94
CA THR A 272 -8.70 -9.73 10.73
C THR A 272 -10.10 -10.32 10.62
N ALA A 273 -11.15 -9.50 10.50
CA ALA A 273 -12.53 -9.96 10.44
C ALA A 273 -13.39 -9.05 9.58
N VAL A 274 -14.32 -9.65 8.83
CA VAL A 274 -15.27 -8.90 8.01
C VAL A 274 -16.26 -8.17 8.91
N THR A 275 -16.42 -6.88 8.67
CA THR A 275 -17.51 -6.07 9.23
C THR A 275 -18.61 -5.97 8.19
N ASP A 276 -19.82 -6.39 8.56
CA ASP A 276 -20.98 -6.36 7.65
C ASP A 276 -21.44 -4.91 7.38
N LEU A 277 -21.39 -4.53 6.11
CA LEU A 277 -21.79 -3.24 5.58
C LEU A 277 -23.06 -3.31 4.72
N SER A 278 -23.88 -4.35 4.89
CA SER A 278 -25.16 -4.56 4.17
C SER A 278 -26.18 -3.42 4.30
N HIS A 279 -25.99 -2.51 5.26
CA HIS A 279 -26.82 -1.31 5.44
C HIS A 279 -26.43 -0.15 4.50
N LEU A 280 -25.37 -0.30 3.70
CA LEU A 280 -24.83 0.68 2.75
C LEU A 280 -24.99 0.21 1.30
#